data_AF-A0A9W6U5G7-F1
#
_entry.id   AF-A0A9W6U5G7-F1
#
_cell.length_a   1.000
_cell.length_b   1.000
_cell.length_c   1.000
_cell.angle_alpha   90.00
_cell.angle_beta   90.00
_cell.angle_gamma   90.00
#
_symmetry.space_group_name_H-M   'P 1'
#
loop_
_entity.id
_entity.type
_entity.pdbx_description
1 polymer ?
#
loop_
_entity_poly.entity_id
_entity_poly.type
_entity_poly.pdbx_seq_one_letter_code
_entity_poly.pdbx_strand_id
1 'polypeptide(L)'
;MEQLLEVFLLQTWMDRYDATTWNVRDMMRVGVDIINRTNKPLEKYNRDVSDRLGTHPSLLAFVEGTKREAARYLQLMEDIKHNRQTAPKHAPPSKPEIPADFERFE
;
A
#
# COMPACT_ATOMS: atom_id res chain seq x y z
N MET A 1 25.45 -9.60 9.11
CA MET A 1 24.19 -10.06 8.50
C MET A 1 23.41 -8.91 7.89
N GLU A 2 23.22 -7.79 8.62
CA GLU A 2 22.57 -6.56 8.09
C GLU A 2 23.19 -6.03 6.80
N GLN A 3 24.52 -5.89 6.72
CA GLN A 3 25.18 -5.39 5.50
C GLN A 3 24.92 -6.25 4.25
N LEU A 4 24.81 -7.57 4.40
CA LEU A 4 24.50 -8.46 3.27
C LEU A 4 23.05 -8.31 2.81
N LEU A 5 22.15 -8.08 3.76
CA LEU A 5 20.73 -7.85 3.51
C LEU A 5 20.50 -6.50 2.82
N GLU A 6 21.23 -5.47 3.26
CA GLU A 6 21.20 -4.13 2.67
C GLU A 6 21.73 -4.12 1.23
N VAL A 7 22.89 -4.73 0.99
CA VAL A 7 23.46 -4.86 -0.36
C VAL A 7 22.52 -5.64 -1.28
N PHE A 8 21.96 -6.76 -0.80
CA PHE A 8 21.00 -7.54 -1.58
C PHE A 8 19.73 -6.74 -1.93
N LEU A 9 19.18 -6.00 -0.97
CA LEU A 9 17.98 -5.18 -1.20
C LEU A 9 18.26 -4.05 -2.19
N LEU A 10 19.39 -3.34 -2.05
CA LEU A 10 19.76 -2.27 -2.97
C LEU A 10 19.98 -2.81 -4.38
N GLN A 11 20.79 -3.84 -4.57
CA GLN A 11 21.04 -4.41 -5.89
C GLN A 11 19.76 -4.96 -6.55
N THR A 12 18.90 -5.59 -5.75
CA THR A 12 17.66 -6.16 -6.29
C THR A 12 16.66 -5.07 -6.65
N TRP A 13 16.40 -4.11 -5.77
CA TRP A 13 15.31 -3.15 -5.96
C TRP A 13 15.72 -1.85 -6.65
N MET A 14 16.99 -1.46 -6.57
CA MET A 14 17.50 -0.23 -7.21
C MET A 14 18.16 -0.51 -8.57
N ASP A 15 18.86 -1.63 -8.72
CA ASP A 15 19.62 -1.90 -9.96
C ASP A 15 18.89 -2.87 -10.91
N ARG A 16 18.31 -3.96 -10.38
CA ARG A 16 17.70 -5.00 -11.21
C ARG A 16 16.29 -4.65 -11.67
N TYR A 17 15.51 -3.98 -10.84
CA TYR A 17 14.16 -3.56 -11.18
C TYR A 17 14.09 -2.04 -11.33
N ASP A 18 13.49 -1.59 -12.43
CA ASP A 18 13.28 -0.17 -12.67
C ASP A 18 12.42 0.45 -11.55
N ALA A 19 12.80 1.61 -11.04
CA ALA A 19 12.12 2.25 -9.92
C ALA A 19 10.62 2.46 -10.18
N THR A 20 10.19 2.62 -11.43
CA THR A 20 8.76 2.74 -11.78
C THR A 20 7.95 1.48 -11.43
N THR A 21 8.60 0.34 -11.17
CA THR A 21 7.93 -0.91 -10.77
C THR A 21 7.41 -0.89 -9.34
N TRP A 22 7.99 -0.08 -8.44
CA TRP A 22 7.61 -0.01 -7.02
C TRP A 22 7.45 1.42 -6.49
N ASN A 23 7.93 2.43 -7.22
CA ASN A 23 7.91 3.83 -6.80
C ASN A 23 6.69 4.58 -7.33
N VAL A 24 5.77 4.93 -6.43
CA VAL A 24 4.58 5.73 -6.73
C VAL A 24 4.89 7.21 -6.98
N ARG A 25 6.09 7.70 -6.65
CA ARG A 25 6.50 9.10 -6.87
C ARG A 25 6.45 9.47 -8.35
N ASP A 26 6.85 8.57 -9.23
CA ASP A 26 6.80 8.82 -10.67
C ASP A 26 5.36 8.91 -11.18
N MET A 27 4.43 8.14 -10.60
CA MET A 27 3.00 8.24 -10.91
C MET A 27 2.46 9.64 -10.58
N MET A 28 2.85 10.21 -9.43
CA MET A 28 2.48 11.58 -9.07
C MET A 28 3.08 12.60 -10.03
N ARG A 29 4.33 12.42 -10.46
CA ARG A 29 5.00 13.32 -11.41
C ARG A 29 4.28 13.39 -12.76
N VAL A 30 3.75 12.26 -13.23
CA VAL A 30 3.02 12.17 -14.51
C VAL A 30 1.51 12.42 -14.37
N GLY A 31 1.06 12.90 -13.22
CA GLY A 31 -0.33 13.35 -13.01
C GLY A 31 -1.33 12.24 -12.72
N VAL A 32 -0.90 11.05 -12.29
CA VAL A 32 -1.82 10.02 -11.78
C VAL A 32 -2.35 10.46 -10.42
N ASP A 33 -3.68 10.55 -10.30
CA ASP A 33 -4.34 10.97 -9.06
C ASP A 33 -4.40 9.81 -8.04
N ILE A 34 -3.54 9.87 -7.03
CA ILE A 34 -3.48 8.88 -5.95
C ILE A 34 -4.39 9.31 -4.81
N ILE A 35 -5.68 9.02 -4.96
CA ILE A 35 -6.78 9.45 -4.08
C ILE A 35 -6.89 8.70 -2.74
N ASN A 36 -6.12 7.64 -2.52
CA ASN A 36 -6.32 6.72 -1.38
C ASN A 36 -5.07 6.46 -0.53
N ARG A 37 -4.43 7.54 -0.10
CA ARG A 37 -3.37 7.46 0.92
C ARG A 37 -4.00 7.20 2.28
N THR A 38 -4.06 5.95 2.69
CA THR A 38 -4.35 5.63 4.09
C THR A 38 -3.25 6.20 4.98
N ASN A 39 -3.62 6.72 6.15
CA ASN A 39 -2.68 7.21 7.16
C ASN A 39 -1.86 6.07 7.80
N LYS A 40 -2.26 4.81 7.57
CA LYS A 40 -1.57 3.59 8.05
C LYS A 40 -1.48 2.52 6.95
N PRO A 41 -0.67 2.74 5.90
CA PRO A 41 -0.62 1.86 4.74
C PRO A 41 -0.06 0.49 5.06
N LEU A 42 1.00 0.42 5.88
CA LEU A 42 1.60 -0.85 6.27
C LEU A 42 0.66 -1.69 7.15
N GLU A 43 -0.05 -1.05 8.09
CA GLU A 43 -0.99 -1.74 8.97
C GLU A 43 -2.17 -2.31 8.18
N LYS A 44 -2.71 -1.53 7.24
CA LYS A 44 -3.76 -2.00 6.34
C LYS A 44 -3.27 -3.16 5.48
N TYR A 45 -2.10 -3.04 4.86
CA TYR A 45 -1.51 -4.11 4.07
C TYR A 45 -1.35 -5.40 4.90
N ASN A 46 -0.75 -5.31 6.08
CA ASN A 46 -0.53 -6.48 6.93
C ASN A 46 -1.84 -7.16 7.31
N ARG A 47 -2.90 -6.39 7.60
CA ARG A 47 -4.24 -6.92 7.86
C ARG A 47 -4.83 -7.58 6.62
N ASP A 48 -4.85 -6.89 5.48
CA ASP A 48 -5.41 -7.41 4.22
C ASP A 48 -4.69 -8.70 3.78
N VAL A 49 -3.37 -8.79 3.99
CA VAL A 49 -2.57 -9.99 3.71
C VAL A 49 -2.85 -11.09 4.74
N SER A 50 -2.93 -10.77 6.02
CA SER A 50 -3.25 -11.75 7.06
C SER A 50 -4.65 -12.35 6.87
N ASP A 51 -5.63 -11.54 6.46
CA ASP A 51 -6.99 -11.99 6.16
C ASP A 51 -7.02 -12.96 4.97
N ARG A 52 -6.09 -12.82 4.01
CA ARG A 52 -5.96 -13.71 2.83
C ARG A 52 -5.15 -14.97 3.11
N LEU A 53 -4.06 -14.85 3.88
CA LEU A 53 -3.13 -15.95 4.16
C LEU A 53 -3.55 -16.80 5.37
N GLY A 54 -4.38 -16.24 6.25
CA GLY A 54 -4.65 -16.77 7.59
C GLY A 54 -3.54 -16.40 8.59
N THR A 55 -3.84 -16.53 9.88
CA THR A 55 -2.95 -16.12 10.97
C THR A 55 -1.68 -16.97 11.07
N HIS A 56 -1.75 -18.26 10.68
CA HIS A 56 -0.65 -19.22 10.79
C HIS A 56 -0.61 -20.20 9.60
N PRO A 57 -0.29 -19.74 8.39
CA PRO A 57 -0.21 -20.61 7.23
C PRO A 57 0.96 -21.60 7.38
N SER A 58 0.80 -22.79 6.80
CA SER A 58 1.95 -23.68 6.57
C SER A 58 2.97 -22.98 5.67
N LEU A 59 4.24 -23.41 5.70
CA LEU A 59 5.28 -22.80 4.86
C LEU A 59 4.91 -22.80 3.37
N LEU A 60 4.32 -23.89 2.88
CA LEU A 60 3.85 -23.98 1.50
C LEU A 60 2.75 -22.95 1.21
N ALA A 61 1.73 -22.87 2.07
CA ALA A 61 0.63 -21.92 1.93
C ALA A 61 1.14 -20.46 1.99
N PHE A 62 2.11 -20.19 2.86
CA PHE A 62 2.75 -18.88 2.96
C PHE A 62 3.48 -18.50 1.66
N VAL A 63 4.31 -19.39 1.12
CA VAL A 63 5.07 -19.12 -0.12
C VAL A 63 4.14 -18.92 -1.30
N GLU A 64 3.14 -19.79 -1.48
CA GLU A 64 2.17 -19.67 -2.57
C GLU A 64 1.29 -18.43 -2.44
N GLY A 65 0.86 -18.12 -1.22
CA GLY A 65 0.05 -16.94 -0.94
C GLY A 65 0.83 -15.65 -1.16
N THR A 66 2.09 -15.60 -0.73
CA THR A 66 2.96 -14.43 -0.96
C THR A 66 3.21 -14.21 -2.45
N LYS A 67 3.42 -15.27 -3.24
CA LYS A 67 3.55 -15.16 -4.71
C LYS A 67 2.28 -14.58 -5.34
N ARG A 68 1.10 -15.07 -4.93
CA ARG A 68 -0.20 -14.56 -5.40
C ARG A 68 -0.39 -13.10 -5.02
N GLU A 69 -0.01 -12.72 -3.80
CA GLU A 69 -0.14 -11.36 -3.32
C GLU A 69 0.79 -10.38 -4.05
N ALA A 70 2.04 -10.79 -4.31
CA ALA A 70 2.97 -10.00 -5.12
C ALA A 70 2.42 -9.77 -6.54
N ALA A 71 1.93 -10.83 -7.20
CA ALA A 71 1.32 -10.71 -8.53
C ALA A 71 0.11 -9.77 -8.54
N ARG A 72 -0.75 -9.88 -7.52
CA ARG A 72 -1.91 -9.00 -7.34
C ARG A 72 -1.49 -7.53 -7.17
N TYR A 73 -0.45 -7.27 -6.38
CA TYR A 73 0.04 -5.92 -6.14
C TYR A 73 0.64 -5.28 -7.39
N LEU A 74 1.42 -6.05 -8.16
CA LEU A 74 1.96 -5.58 -9.44
C LEU A 74 0.84 -5.22 -10.42
N GLN A 75 -0.19 -6.07 -10.52
CA GLN A 75 -1.36 -5.78 -11.35
C GLN A 75 -2.09 -4.52 -10.89
N LEU A 76 -2.32 -4.36 -9.58
CA LEU A 76 -2.96 -3.18 -9.01
C LEU A 76 -2.18 -1.91 -9.33
N MET A 77 -0.86 -1.94 -9.20
CA MET A 77 -0.01 -0.80 -9.56
C MET A 77 -0.14 -0.45 -11.04
N GLU A 78 -0.14 -1.45 -11.91
CA GLU A 78 -0.28 -1.26 -13.34
C GLU A 78 -1.68 -0.70 -13.71
N ASP A 79 -2.72 -1.17 -13.04
CA ASP A 79 -4.08 -0.67 -13.22
C ASP A 79 -4.23 0.79 -12.74
N ILE A 80 -3.56 1.17 -11.65
CA ILE A 80 -3.50 2.56 -11.19
C ILE A 80 -2.78 3.43 -12.22
N LYS A 81 -1.59 3.01 -12.70
CA LYS A 81 -0.83 3.76 -13.72
C LYS A 81 -1.65 4.05 -14.98
N HIS A 82 -2.51 3.12 -15.37
CA HIS A 82 -3.30 3.19 -16.60
C HIS A 82 -4.74 3.65 -16.38
N ASN A 83 -5.08 4.17 -15.20
CA ASN A 83 -6.44 4.60 -14.83
C ASN A 83 -7.51 3.51 -15.05
N ARG A 84 -7.15 2.23 -14.93
CA ARG A 84 -8.08 1.09 -14.97
C ARG A 84 -8.68 0.79 -13.60
N GLN A 85 -8.04 1.26 -12.53
CA GLN A 85 -8.54 1.04 -11.18
C GLN A 85 -9.67 2.02 -10.84
N THR A 86 -10.75 1.52 -10.26
CA THR A 86 -11.85 2.36 -9.76
C THR A 86 -11.53 2.87 -8.36
N ALA A 87 -11.82 4.15 -8.13
CA ALA A 87 -11.77 4.76 -6.81
C ALA A 87 -12.63 3.99 -5.79
N PRO A 88 -12.09 3.63 -4.61
CA PRO A 88 -12.90 3.13 -3.51
C PRO A 88 -13.99 4.14 -3.12
N LYS A 89 -15.21 3.66 -2.87
CA LYS A 89 -16.29 4.48 -2.34
C LYS A 89 -16.07 4.68 -0.84
N HIS A 90 -15.81 5.91 -0.42
CA HIS A 90 -15.72 6.27 1.00
C HIS A 90 -17.09 6.65 1.55
N ALA A 91 -17.31 6.39 2.83
CA ALA A 91 -18.39 7.03 3.56
C ALA A 91 -18.20 8.55 3.52
N PRO A 92 -19.28 9.35 3.48
CA PRO A 92 -19.18 10.79 3.56
C PRO A 92 -18.40 11.20 4.83
N PRO A 93 -17.56 12.24 4.79
CA PRO A 93 -16.87 12.73 5.96
C PRO A 93 -17.87 13.03 7.08
N SER A 94 -17.63 12.52 8.28
CA SER A 94 -18.38 12.99 9.44
C SER A 94 -17.99 14.45 9.70
N LYS A 95 -18.97 15.35 9.73
CA LYS A 95 -18.79 16.65 10.35
C LYS A 95 -19.04 16.46 11.84
N PRO A 96 -18.00 16.48 12.71
CA PRO A 96 -18.25 16.51 14.14
C PRO A 96 -19.01 17.79 14.47
N GLU A 97 -20.09 17.68 15.26
CA GLU A 97 -20.68 18.85 15.88
C GLU A 97 -19.69 19.37 16.91
N ILE A 98 -19.17 20.58 16.67
CA ILE A 98 -18.31 21.26 17.64
C ILE A 98 -19.23 21.72 18.78
N PRO A 99 -19.05 21.24 20.02
CA PRO A 99 -19.85 21.70 21.14
C PRO A 99 -19.69 23.21 21.30
N ALA A 100 -20.79 23.93 21.57
CA ALA A 100 -20.77 25.39 21.75
C ALA A 100 -19.78 25.85 22.84
N ASP A 101 -19.46 24.97 23.80
CA ASP A 101 -18.51 25.23 24.88
C ASP A 101 -17.04 25.10 24.45
N PHE A 102 -16.74 24.59 23.25
CA PHE A 102 -15.38 24.57 22.70
C PHE A 102 -14.84 25.98 22.45
N GLU A 103 -15.72 26.94 22.11
CA GLU A 103 -15.36 28.35 21.96
C GLU A 103 -15.18 29.09 23.30
N ARG A 104 -15.48 28.41 24.43
CA ARG A 104 -15.45 28.99 25.79
C ARG A 104 -14.23 28.55 26.61
N PHE A 105 -13.27 27.87 25.97
CA PHE A 105 -12.03 27.47 26.64
C PHE A 105 -11.09 28.69 26.73
N GLU A 106 -10.99 29.29 27.93
CA GLU A 106 -9.88 30.19 28.30
C GLU A 106 -8.61 29.42 28.67
#